data_AF-A0A3N2NFX7-F1
#
_entry.id   AF-A0A3N2NFX7-F1
#
_cell.length_a   1.000
_cell.length_b   1.000
_cell.length_c   1.000
_cell.angle_alpha   90.00
_cell.angle_beta   90.00
_cell.angle_gamma   90.00
#
_symmetry.space_group_name_H-M   'P 1'
#
loop_
_entity.id
_entity.type
_entity.pdbx_description
1 polymer ?
#
loop_
_entity_poly.entity_id
_entity_poly.type
_entity_poly.pdbx_seq_one_letter_code
_entity_poly.pdbx_strand_id
1 'polypeptide(L)'
;MHQAANAAELVRDYKNWDKSAGFEKVTTWMTTHFYPFCSKFIKNNTTDHAWMNWDLASMTAILSMGILCEDQDMVNEAILHFKQGDGPGCIMRKGVIAVFDDPSGTGEKLAQGNEAGRDQGHNTLCAAMVGAFCQMAYSIGEDLFAFEDGRAIAFAQYIAKYNLLKEGISTGSTDASFKYPESSMPFKEYTYSGNFMTKISNDGRGSVRPGWDIWAGYCKSHGVKATYVTEFAERYRPDGGGGHYGGSSGGFDQLGFSTLMHHRE
;
A
#
# COMPACT_ATOMS: atom_id res chain seq x y z
N MET A 1 -1.14 -13.37 -5.39
CA MET A 1 -2.10 -14.27 -4.71
C MET A 1 -3.25 -13.52 -4.07
N HIS A 2 -3.03 -12.41 -3.35
CA HIS A 2 -4.13 -11.69 -2.72
C HIS A 2 -5.27 -11.30 -3.68
N GLN A 3 -4.96 -10.86 -4.90
CA GLN A 3 -5.98 -10.55 -5.91
C GLN A 3 -6.80 -11.76 -6.33
N ALA A 4 -6.21 -12.95 -6.38
CA ALA A 4 -6.93 -14.20 -6.68
C ALA A 4 -7.83 -14.63 -5.51
N ALA A 5 -7.36 -14.46 -4.27
CA ALA A 5 -8.17 -14.70 -3.08
C ALA A 5 -9.36 -13.72 -3.00
N ASN A 6 -9.12 -12.43 -3.24
CA ASN A 6 -10.19 -11.42 -3.30
C ASN A 6 -11.18 -11.70 -4.44
N ALA A 7 -10.71 -12.13 -5.60
CA ALA A 7 -11.60 -12.49 -6.71
C ALA A 7 -12.50 -13.68 -6.35
N ALA A 8 -11.95 -14.69 -5.68
CA ALA A 8 -12.74 -15.81 -5.15
C ALA A 8 -13.74 -15.33 -4.10
N GLU A 9 -13.33 -14.47 -3.17
CA GLU A 9 -14.23 -13.94 -2.13
C GLU A 9 -15.41 -13.18 -2.73
N LEU A 10 -15.16 -12.31 -3.72
CA LEU A 10 -16.20 -11.52 -4.39
C LEU A 10 -17.25 -12.37 -5.13
N VAL A 11 -16.92 -13.61 -5.52
CA VAL A 11 -17.84 -14.52 -6.21
C VAL A 11 -18.27 -15.70 -5.35
N ARG A 12 -17.93 -15.72 -4.05
CA ARG A 12 -18.23 -16.82 -3.10
C ARG A 12 -19.67 -17.30 -3.22
N ASP A 13 -20.63 -16.38 -3.15
CA ASP A 13 -22.05 -16.69 -3.07
C ASP A 13 -22.70 -16.87 -4.46
N TYR A 14 -21.96 -16.66 -5.53
CA TYR A 14 -22.50 -16.76 -6.88
C TYR A 14 -22.89 -18.20 -7.21
N LYS A 15 -24.20 -18.44 -7.36
CA LYS A 15 -24.77 -19.77 -7.69
C LYS A 15 -24.39 -20.87 -6.69
N ASN A 16 -24.27 -20.55 -5.40
CA ASN A 16 -23.81 -21.48 -4.36
C ASN A 16 -22.43 -22.09 -4.66
N TRP A 17 -21.51 -21.31 -5.23
CA TRP A 17 -20.16 -21.79 -5.55
C TRP A 17 -19.38 -22.19 -4.29
N ASP A 18 -19.59 -21.48 -3.18
CA ASP A 18 -19.15 -21.81 -1.81
C ASP A 18 -19.39 -23.28 -1.40
N LYS A 19 -20.48 -23.89 -1.88
CA LYS A 19 -20.84 -25.30 -1.59
C LYS A 19 -20.28 -26.31 -2.58
N SER A 20 -19.48 -25.86 -3.54
CA SER A 20 -18.95 -26.71 -4.61
C SER A 20 -17.57 -27.28 -4.26
N ALA A 21 -17.25 -28.44 -4.82
CA ALA A 21 -15.89 -28.99 -4.78
C ALA A 21 -14.85 -28.08 -5.48
N GLY A 22 -15.29 -27.11 -6.30
CA GLY A 22 -14.41 -26.12 -6.91
C GLY A 22 -13.90 -25.11 -5.90
N PHE A 23 -14.77 -24.61 -5.02
CA PHE A 23 -14.40 -23.69 -3.95
C PHE A 23 -13.44 -24.35 -2.96
N GLU A 24 -13.74 -25.58 -2.53
CA GLU A 24 -12.85 -26.38 -1.66
C GLU A 24 -11.45 -26.56 -2.25
N LYS A 25 -11.35 -26.79 -3.57
CA LYS A 25 -10.04 -26.88 -4.25
C LYS A 25 -9.29 -25.57 -4.25
N VAL A 26 -9.97 -24.44 -4.44
CA VAL A 26 -9.34 -23.11 -4.41
C VAL A 26 -8.79 -22.80 -3.02
N THR A 27 -9.60 -22.98 -1.97
CA THR A 27 -9.17 -22.72 -0.59
C THR A 27 -8.04 -23.67 -0.18
N THR A 28 -8.16 -24.97 -0.46
CA THR A 28 -7.10 -25.96 -0.19
C THR A 28 -5.80 -25.63 -0.92
N TRP A 29 -5.87 -25.22 -2.19
CA TRP A 29 -4.68 -24.85 -2.96
C TRP A 29 -3.96 -23.64 -2.34
N MET A 30 -4.71 -22.62 -1.93
CA MET A 30 -4.18 -21.43 -1.27
C MET A 30 -3.52 -21.75 0.08
N THR A 31 -4.21 -22.47 0.95
CA THR A 31 -3.72 -22.79 2.31
C THR A 31 -2.61 -23.84 2.32
N THR A 32 -2.55 -24.73 1.33
CA THR A 32 -1.50 -25.76 1.26
C THR A 32 -0.20 -25.24 0.66
N HIS A 33 -0.27 -24.40 -0.38
CA HIS A 33 0.92 -24.03 -1.15
C HIS A 33 1.42 -22.61 -0.93
N PHE A 34 0.53 -21.63 -0.69
CA PHE A 34 0.93 -20.23 -0.61
C PHE A 34 1.03 -19.73 0.83
N TYR A 35 0.05 -20.04 1.68
CA TYR A 35 0.06 -19.62 3.07
C TYR A 35 1.36 -20.01 3.82
N PRO A 36 1.84 -21.28 3.77
CA PRO A 36 3.03 -21.67 4.52
C PRO A 36 4.29 -20.94 4.04
N PHE A 37 4.37 -20.62 2.74
CA PHE A 37 5.46 -19.83 2.18
C PHE A 37 5.42 -18.38 2.69
N CYS A 38 4.26 -17.73 2.60
CA CYS A 38 4.09 -16.34 3.04
C CYS A 38 4.33 -16.19 4.55
N SER A 39 3.75 -17.06 5.37
CA SER A 39 3.93 -17.05 6.83
C SER A 39 5.41 -17.28 7.20
N LYS A 40 6.06 -18.27 6.59
CA LYS A 40 7.49 -18.51 6.78
C LYS A 40 8.33 -17.32 6.34
N PHE A 41 7.97 -16.63 5.26
CA PHE A 41 8.70 -15.47 4.78
C PHE A 41 8.66 -14.33 5.81
N ILE A 42 7.47 -13.89 6.23
CA ILE A 42 7.35 -12.75 7.16
C ILE A 42 7.94 -13.06 8.54
N LYS A 43 7.90 -14.32 8.97
CA LYS A 43 8.54 -14.78 10.21
C LYS A 43 10.06 -14.65 10.19
N ASN A 44 10.69 -14.88 9.03
CA ASN A 44 12.15 -14.91 8.90
C ASN A 44 12.72 -13.57 8.39
N ASN A 45 11.89 -12.67 7.87
CA ASN A 45 12.34 -11.40 7.33
C ASN A 45 12.56 -10.33 8.41
N THR A 46 13.57 -10.54 9.26
CA THR A 46 13.84 -9.70 10.44
C THR A 46 15.23 -9.06 10.44
N THR A 47 16.03 -9.25 9.39
CA THR A 47 17.46 -8.89 9.34
C THR A 47 17.77 -7.63 8.53
N ASP A 48 16.78 -6.77 8.28
CA ASP A 48 16.90 -5.50 7.52
C ASP A 48 17.51 -5.68 6.13
N HIS A 49 17.24 -6.85 5.52
CA HIS A 49 17.67 -7.19 4.16
C HIS A 49 16.55 -6.96 3.13
N ALA A 50 15.39 -7.60 3.30
CA ALA A 50 14.28 -7.37 2.40
C ALA A 50 13.47 -6.14 2.80
N TRP A 51 12.93 -5.43 1.81
CA TRP A 51 12.24 -4.16 1.97
C TRP A 51 10.75 -4.34 2.27
N MET A 52 10.06 -3.24 2.58
CA MET A 52 8.64 -3.26 2.95
C MET A 52 7.76 -3.92 1.89
N ASN A 53 8.06 -3.72 0.60
CA ASN A 53 7.25 -4.30 -0.47
C ASN A 53 7.21 -5.84 -0.43
N TRP A 54 8.22 -6.51 0.14
CA TRP A 54 8.32 -7.97 0.18
C TRP A 54 7.41 -8.55 1.28
N ASP A 55 7.44 -7.93 2.46
CA ASP A 55 6.52 -8.27 3.55
C ASP A 55 5.08 -7.97 3.16
N LEU A 56 4.83 -6.79 2.57
CA LEU A 56 3.49 -6.42 2.10
C LEU A 56 2.93 -7.47 1.14
N ALA A 57 3.74 -8.01 0.23
CA ALA A 57 3.29 -9.05 -0.69
C ALA A 57 2.81 -10.32 0.05
N SER A 58 3.58 -10.73 1.07
CA SER A 58 3.28 -11.93 1.85
C SER A 58 2.11 -11.72 2.82
N MET A 59 2.11 -10.65 3.61
CA MET A 59 1.04 -10.40 4.59
C MET A 59 -0.30 -10.06 3.94
N THR A 60 -0.31 -9.36 2.81
CA THR A 60 -1.55 -9.09 2.06
C THR A 60 -2.13 -10.39 1.50
N ALA A 61 -1.26 -11.33 1.08
CA ALA A 61 -1.70 -12.67 0.70
C ALA A 61 -2.27 -13.43 1.91
N ILE A 62 -1.61 -13.42 3.06
CA ILE A 62 -2.11 -14.08 4.28
C ILE A 62 -3.49 -13.53 4.68
N LEU A 63 -3.65 -12.19 4.75
CA LEU A 63 -4.93 -11.59 5.14
C LEU A 63 -6.07 -12.00 4.21
N SER A 64 -5.87 -11.86 2.90
CA SER A 64 -6.90 -12.24 1.91
C SER A 64 -7.22 -13.74 1.92
N MET A 65 -6.22 -14.61 2.14
CA MET A 65 -6.46 -16.05 2.30
C MET A 65 -7.21 -16.36 3.60
N GLY A 66 -6.87 -15.70 4.71
CA GLY A 66 -7.57 -15.84 5.99
C GLY A 66 -9.04 -15.43 5.89
N ILE A 67 -9.34 -14.33 5.21
CA ILE A 67 -10.73 -13.90 4.93
C ILE A 67 -11.44 -14.97 4.07
N LEU A 68 -10.85 -15.38 2.94
CA LEU A 68 -11.46 -16.37 2.05
C LEU A 68 -11.68 -17.73 2.72
N CYS A 69 -10.79 -18.14 3.62
CA CYS A 69 -10.87 -19.45 4.27
C CYS A 69 -11.61 -19.39 5.62
N GLU A 70 -12.10 -18.21 6.01
CA GLU A 70 -12.68 -17.97 7.34
C GLU A 70 -11.74 -18.41 8.48
N ASP A 71 -10.43 -18.20 8.29
CA ASP A 71 -9.37 -18.58 9.23
C ASP A 71 -8.89 -17.36 10.02
N GLN A 72 -9.34 -17.28 11.27
CA GLN A 72 -9.04 -16.15 12.16
C GLN A 72 -7.57 -16.10 12.58
N ASP A 73 -6.86 -17.22 12.62
CA ASP A 73 -5.45 -17.25 13.00
C ASP A 73 -4.60 -16.61 11.89
N MET A 74 -4.90 -16.88 10.62
CA MET A 74 -4.26 -16.20 9.48
C MET A 74 -4.55 -14.70 9.47
N VAL A 75 -5.81 -14.32 9.72
CA VAL A 75 -6.19 -12.89 9.83
C VAL A 75 -5.39 -12.22 10.94
N ASN A 76 -5.34 -12.83 12.12
CA ASN A 76 -4.60 -12.30 13.27
C ASN A 76 -3.10 -12.21 12.98
N GLU A 77 -2.49 -13.22 12.34
CA GLU A 77 -1.08 -13.19 11.94
C GLU A 77 -0.78 -11.96 11.08
N ALA A 78 -1.57 -11.72 10.03
CA ALA A 78 -1.35 -10.61 9.12
C ALA A 78 -1.54 -9.24 9.82
N ILE A 79 -2.63 -9.08 10.60
CA ILE A 79 -2.93 -7.82 11.30
C ILE A 79 -1.90 -7.53 12.39
N LEU A 80 -1.50 -8.53 13.18
CA LEU A 80 -0.47 -8.38 14.19
C LEU A 80 0.90 -8.11 13.56
N HIS A 81 1.23 -8.70 12.41
CA HIS A 81 2.46 -8.37 11.69
C HIS A 81 2.48 -6.90 11.22
N PHE A 82 1.34 -6.39 10.73
CA PHE A 82 1.21 -4.98 10.35
C PHE A 82 1.42 -4.02 11.51
N LYS A 83 0.80 -4.31 12.65
CA LYS A 83 0.81 -3.43 13.83
C LYS A 83 2.09 -3.59 14.68
N GLN A 84 2.60 -4.82 14.79
CA GLN A 84 3.54 -5.24 15.82
C GLN A 84 4.58 -6.25 15.32
N GLY A 85 4.74 -6.43 14.01
CA GLY A 85 5.75 -7.33 13.44
C GLY A 85 7.18 -6.83 13.65
N ASP A 86 8.13 -7.75 13.57
CA ASP A 86 9.58 -7.46 13.65
C ASP A 86 10.20 -7.15 12.28
N GLY A 87 9.46 -7.42 11.21
CA GLY A 87 9.86 -7.20 9.82
C GLY A 87 9.43 -5.84 9.25
N PRO A 88 9.84 -5.54 8.01
CA PRO A 88 9.53 -4.28 7.34
C PRO A 88 8.05 -4.07 6.96
N GLY A 89 7.21 -5.10 7.06
CA GLY A 89 5.75 -4.94 6.92
C GLY A 89 5.10 -4.20 8.09
N CYS A 90 5.79 -4.08 9.22
CA CYS A 90 5.27 -3.43 10.41
C CYS A 90 5.34 -1.90 10.31
N ILE A 91 4.17 -1.26 10.25
CA ILE A 91 4.07 0.20 10.09
C ILE A 91 4.52 0.97 11.33
N MET A 92 4.49 0.33 12.50
CA MET A 92 4.95 0.91 13.77
C MET A 92 6.47 0.86 13.95
N ARG A 93 7.17 0.06 13.13
CA ARG A 93 8.61 -0.18 13.25
C ARG A 93 9.34 0.04 11.93
N LYS A 94 9.69 -1.04 11.23
CA LYS A 94 10.64 -1.01 10.11
C LYS A 94 10.03 -0.55 8.78
N GLY A 95 8.70 -0.59 8.64
CA GLY A 95 8.03 -0.10 7.44
C GLY A 95 8.05 1.44 7.34
N VAL A 96 7.89 2.13 8.47
CA VAL A 96 7.94 3.59 8.58
C VAL A 96 9.14 4.01 9.42
N ILE A 97 10.11 4.65 8.77
CA ILE A 97 11.37 5.11 9.37
C ILE A 97 11.16 6.29 10.32
N ALA A 98 10.26 7.20 9.96
CA ALA A 98 9.96 8.41 10.72
C ALA A 98 8.58 8.97 10.38
N VAL A 99 8.00 9.70 11.34
CA VAL A 99 6.79 10.50 11.16
C VAL A 99 7.14 11.95 11.48
N PHE A 100 6.71 12.87 10.62
CA PHE A 100 7.02 14.29 10.72
C PHE A 100 5.72 15.10 10.73
N ASP A 101 5.77 16.27 11.35
CA ASP A 101 4.84 17.34 11.00
C ASP A 101 5.12 17.78 9.55
N ASP A 102 4.06 18.01 8.78
CA ASP A 102 4.21 18.50 7.42
C ASP A 102 4.85 19.91 7.42
N PRO A 103 6.06 20.08 6.83
CA PRO A 103 6.75 21.38 6.81
C PRO A 103 6.03 22.41 5.93
N SER A 104 5.04 22.01 5.12
CA SER A 104 4.22 22.92 4.32
C SER A 104 3.05 23.53 5.09
N GLY A 105 2.91 23.26 6.40
CA GLY A 105 1.96 23.94 7.26
C GLY A 105 0.51 23.50 7.09
N THR A 106 0.27 22.31 6.53
CA THR A 106 -1.10 21.78 6.38
C THR A 106 -1.73 21.37 7.73
N GLY A 107 -0.92 21.19 8.76
CA GLY A 107 -1.34 20.62 10.05
C GLY A 107 -1.50 19.09 10.03
N GLU A 108 -1.11 18.43 8.94
CA GLU A 108 -1.14 16.97 8.78
C GLU A 108 0.25 16.36 9.05
N LYS A 109 0.31 15.04 9.22
CA LYS A 109 1.55 14.29 9.37
C LYS A 109 2.01 13.70 8.03
N LEU A 110 3.33 13.53 7.89
CA LEU A 110 3.95 12.79 6.79
C LEU A 110 4.80 11.65 7.36
N ALA A 111 4.58 10.42 6.90
CA ALA A 111 5.33 9.25 7.37
C ALA A 111 6.25 8.70 6.27
N GLN A 112 7.56 8.76 6.50
CA GLN A 112 8.58 8.28 5.59
C GLN A 112 8.67 6.75 5.65
N GLY A 113 8.39 6.11 4.51
CA GLY A 113 8.58 4.68 4.30
C GLY A 113 10.04 4.25 4.18
N ASN A 114 10.33 2.99 4.45
CA ASN A 114 11.67 2.45 4.24
C ASN A 114 12.04 2.35 2.75
N GLU A 115 11.10 2.36 1.79
CA GLU A 115 11.41 2.38 0.35
C GLU A 115 11.77 3.80 -0.16
N ALA A 116 11.56 4.85 0.64
CA ALA A 116 11.62 6.23 0.15
C ALA A 116 12.99 6.63 -0.43
N GLY A 117 14.07 6.15 0.17
CA GLY A 117 15.44 6.35 -0.29
C GLY A 117 15.91 5.39 -1.39
N ARG A 118 15.12 4.36 -1.72
CA ARG A 118 15.46 3.35 -2.75
C ARG A 118 15.07 3.87 -4.14
N ASP A 119 13.78 3.89 -4.44
CA ASP A 119 13.21 4.41 -5.67
C ASP A 119 11.69 4.62 -5.52
N GLN A 120 11.10 5.45 -6.39
CA GLN A 120 9.67 5.76 -6.30
C GLN A 120 8.78 4.68 -6.91
N GLY A 121 9.32 3.78 -7.73
CA GLY A 121 8.56 2.63 -8.26
C GLY A 121 8.12 1.68 -7.15
N HIS A 122 9.00 1.40 -6.19
CA HIS A 122 8.72 0.60 -4.99
C HIS A 122 8.02 1.40 -3.91
N ASN A 123 8.38 2.67 -3.71
CA ASN A 123 7.71 3.50 -2.71
C ASN A 123 6.21 3.66 -3.00
N THR A 124 5.85 3.93 -4.27
CA THR A 124 4.44 4.00 -4.70
C THR A 124 3.75 2.64 -4.70
N LEU A 125 4.49 1.55 -4.94
CA LEU A 125 3.97 0.18 -4.79
C LEU A 125 3.49 -0.06 -3.35
N CYS A 126 4.29 0.34 -2.36
CA CYS A 126 3.91 0.21 -0.96
C CYS A 126 2.65 1.02 -0.62
N ALA A 127 2.48 2.24 -1.13
CA ALA A 127 1.22 2.98 -0.96
C ALA A 127 0.00 2.21 -1.49
N ALA A 128 0.10 1.62 -2.69
CA ALA A 128 -1.00 0.83 -3.25
C ALA A 128 -1.30 -0.43 -2.40
N MET A 129 -0.26 -1.12 -1.94
CA MET A 129 -0.40 -2.37 -1.18
C MET A 129 -0.90 -2.15 0.25
N VAL A 130 -0.40 -1.12 0.96
CA VAL A 130 -0.93 -0.77 2.28
C VAL A 130 -2.39 -0.34 2.16
N GLY A 131 -2.76 0.42 1.13
CA GLY A 131 -4.15 0.83 0.91
C GLY A 131 -5.08 -0.37 0.73
N ALA A 132 -4.69 -1.33 -0.12
CA ALA A 132 -5.43 -2.58 -0.28
C ALA A 132 -5.50 -3.40 1.02
N PHE A 133 -4.40 -3.48 1.78
CA PHE A 133 -4.34 -4.18 3.06
C PHE A 133 -5.31 -3.56 4.08
N CYS A 134 -5.25 -2.25 4.28
CA CYS A 134 -6.16 -1.50 5.16
C CYS A 134 -7.62 -1.65 4.71
N GLN A 135 -7.90 -1.62 3.40
CA GLN A 135 -9.25 -1.80 2.89
C GLN A 135 -9.80 -3.20 3.14
N MET A 136 -8.99 -4.26 2.98
CA MET A 136 -9.41 -5.63 3.30
C MET A 136 -9.70 -5.79 4.79
N ALA A 137 -8.83 -5.26 5.65
CA ALA A 137 -9.03 -5.26 7.10
C ALA A 137 -10.31 -4.49 7.49
N TYR A 138 -10.53 -3.32 6.89
CA TYR A 138 -11.71 -2.50 7.15
C TYR A 138 -13.02 -3.24 6.78
N SER A 139 -13.01 -4.01 5.68
CA SER A 139 -14.17 -4.82 5.26
C SER A 139 -14.57 -5.91 6.25
N ILE A 140 -13.67 -6.31 7.15
CA ILE A 140 -13.95 -7.27 8.24
C ILE A 140 -14.02 -6.61 9.62
N GLY A 141 -14.15 -5.27 9.67
CA GLY A 141 -14.34 -4.51 10.90
C GLY A 141 -13.06 -4.06 11.61
N GLU A 142 -11.88 -4.21 11.00
CA GLU A 142 -10.60 -3.79 11.57
C GLU A 142 -10.11 -2.49 10.88
N ASP A 143 -10.30 -1.34 11.54
CA ASP A 143 -9.94 -0.04 10.97
C ASP A 143 -8.45 0.29 11.14
N LEU A 144 -7.65 -0.19 10.20
CA LEU A 144 -6.22 0.12 10.11
C LEU A 144 -5.93 1.49 9.50
N PHE A 145 -6.90 2.17 8.89
CA PHE A 145 -6.70 3.53 8.40
C PHE A 145 -6.65 4.50 9.57
N ALA A 146 -7.49 4.32 10.58
CA ALA A 146 -7.51 5.11 11.81
C ALA A 146 -6.40 4.74 12.82
N PHE A 147 -5.78 3.56 12.67
CA PHE A 147 -4.77 3.06 13.59
C PHE A 147 -3.58 4.01 13.75
N GLU A 148 -3.16 4.25 15.01
CA GLU A 148 -2.09 5.16 15.41
C GLU A 148 -2.25 6.56 14.77
N ASP A 149 -3.37 7.23 15.08
CA ASP A 149 -3.69 8.59 14.61
C ASP A 149 -3.55 8.76 13.09
N GLY A 150 -3.93 7.73 12.33
CA GLY A 150 -3.86 7.78 10.87
C GLY A 150 -2.45 7.57 10.30
N ARG A 151 -1.59 6.78 10.94
CA ARG A 151 -0.21 6.55 10.50
C ARG A 151 -0.10 6.04 9.05
N ALA A 152 -1.03 5.17 8.63
CA ALA A 152 -1.10 4.70 7.24
C ALA A 152 -1.48 5.82 6.25
N ILE A 153 -2.35 6.74 6.66
CA ILE A 153 -2.73 7.91 5.87
C ILE A 153 -1.54 8.87 5.76
N ALA A 154 -0.82 9.12 6.86
CA ALA A 154 0.41 9.91 6.85
C ALA A 154 1.48 9.33 5.91
N PHE A 155 1.55 7.99 5.81
CA PHE A 155 2.44 7.29 4.89
C PHE A 155 2.05 7.52 3.43
N ALA A 156 0.76 7.39 3.10
CA ALA A 156 0.24 7.70 1.76
C ALA A 156 0.46 9.18 1.40
N GLN A 157 0.24 10.10 2.34
CA GLN A 157 0.47 11.54 2.17
C GLN A 157 1.91 11.87 1.81
N TYR A 158 2.89 11.25 2.48
CA TYR A 158 4.32 11.43 2.18
C TYR A 158 4.64 11.07 0.73
N ILE A 159 4.12 9.93 0.26
CA ILE A 159 4.36 9.40 -1.09
C ILE A 159 3.65 10.26 -2.15
N ALA A 160 2.39 10.64 -1.88
CA ALA A 160 1.59 11.51 -2.74
C ALA A 160 2.26 12.87 -2.94
N LYS A 161 2.67 13.52 -1.85
CA LYS A 161 3.34 14.83 -1.87
C LYS A 161 4.55 14.81 -2.80
N TYR A 162 5.43 13.81 -2.65
CA TYR A 162 6.68 13.79 -3.40
C TYR A 162 6.50 13.52 -4.90
N ASN A 163 5.52 12.68 -5.27
CA ASN A 163 5.34 12.23 -6.65
C ASN A 163 4.38 13.11 -7.47
N LEU A 164 3.72 14.10 -6.87
CA LEU A 164 2.72 14.91 -7.57
C LEU A 164 3.35 15.85 -8.61
N LEU A 165 3.02 15.62 -9.88
CA LEU A 165 3.39 16.51 -10.98
C LEU A 165 2.61 17.82 -10.94
N LYS A 166 3.22 18.89 -11.44
CA LYS A 166 2.49 20.13 -11.73
C LYS A 166 1.41 19.87 -12.79
N GLU A 167 0.38 20.71 -12.76
CA GLU A 167 -0.64 20.72 -13.79
C GLU A 167 -0.02 20.96 -15.19
N GLY A 168 -0.54 20.28 -16.21
CA GLY A 168 0.00 20.34 -17.57
C GLY A 168 1.27 19.52 -17.82
N ILE A 169 1.89 18.94 -16.78
CA ILE A 169 3.05 18.06 -16.93
C ILE A 169 2.61 16.59 -16.90
N SER A 170 3.03 15.82 -17.92
CA SER A 170 2.75 14.39 -18.05
C SER A 170 3.93 13.50 -17.63
N THR A 171 5.16 14.00 -17.69
CA THR A 171 6.37 13.26 -17.29
C THR A 171 7.26 14.13 -16.42
N GLY A 172 7.72 13.58 -15.29
CA GLY A 172 8.65 14.25 -14.39
C GLY A 172 10.08 14.10 -14.89
N SER A 173 10.65 15.15 -15.49
CA SER A 173 12.05 15.12 -15.98
C SER A 173 13.04 15.82 -15.05
N THR A 174 12.57 16.76 -14.23
CA THR A 174 13.38 17.53 -13.28
C THR A 174 12.57 17.86 -12.03
N ASP A 175 13.21 18.27 -10.93
CA ASP A 175 12.52 18.69 -9.70
C ASP A 175 11.47 19.79 -9.96
N ALA A 176 11.73 20.69 -10.92
CA ALA A 176 10.80 21.74 -11.32
C ALA A 176 9.50 21.24 -11.97
N SER A 177 9.45 19.97 -12.39
CA SER A 177 8.26 19.31 -12.94
C SER A 177 7.23 18.97 -11.86
N PHE A 178 7.64 18.91 -10.60
CA PHE A 178 6.82 18.49 -9.46
C PHE A 178 6.22 19.68 -8.74
N LYS A 179 5.00 19.51 -8.22
CA LYS A 179 4.30 20.58 -7.48
C LYS A 179 5.05 20.95 -6.20
N TYR A 180 5.65 19.95 -5.55
CA TYR A 180 6.44 20.11 -4.34
C TYR A 180 7.91 19.76 -4.64
N PRO A 181 8.88 20.65 -4.36
CA PRO A 181 10.29 20.37 -4.60
C PRO A 181 10.82 19.31 -3.63
N GLU A 182 11.88 18.59 -3.99
CA GLU A 182 12.56 17.60 -3.13
C GLU A 182 12.90 18.20 -1.76
N SER A 183 13.36 19.46 -1.74
CA SER A 183 13.72 20.19 -0.52
C SER A 183 12.56 20.43 0.45
N SER A 184 11.31 20.21 0.03
CA SER A 184 10.13 20.31 0.89
C SER A 184 9.75 18.99 1.58
N MET A 185 10.47 17.90 1.30
CA MET A 185 10.28 16.61 1.94
C MET A 185 11.18 16.49 3.18
N PRO A 186 10.61 16.26 4.38
CA PRO A 186 11.43 15.87 5.52
C PRO A 186 12.00 14.46 5.27
N PHE A 187 13.25 14.23 5.67
CA PHE A 187 13.88 12.92 5.51
C PHE A 187 14.79 12.63 6.70
N LYS A 188 14.59 11.47 7.34
CA LYS A 188 15.48 10.90 8.34
C LYS A 188 16.39 9.90 7.64
N GLU A 189 17.70 10.11 7.74
CA GLU A 189 18.69 9.18 7.19
C GLU A 189 18.57 7.80 7.86
N TYR A 190 18.79 6.74 7.08
CA TYR A 190 18.71 5.36 7.56
C TYR A 190 19.57 4.43 6.71
N THR A 191 20.00 3.33 7.31
CA THR A 191 20.66 2.24 6.59
C THR A 191 19.67 1.10 6.40
N TYR A 192 19.53 0.60 5.17
CA TYR A 192 18.68 -0.54 4.89
C TYR A 192 19.25 -1.38 3.74
N SER A 193 19.19 -2.71 3.88
CA SER A 193 19.82 -3.65 2.93
C SER A 193 21.29 -3.33 2.61
N GLY A 194 22.04 -2.82 3.59
CA GLY A 194 23.45 -2.44 3.44
C GLY A 194 23.70 -1.10 2.74
N ASN A 195 22.66 -0.37 2.35
CA ASN A 195 22.78 0.95 1.72
C ASN A 195 22.44 2.06 2.71
N PHE A 196 23.26 3.10 2.77
CA PHE A 196 22.99 4.29 3.58
C PHE A 196 22.23 5.33 2.75
N MET A 197 20.99 5.61 3.15
CA MET A 197 20.08 6.53 2.47
C MET A 197 20.14 7.89 3.16
N THR A 198 20.55 8.92 2.41
CA THR A 198 20.71 10.30 2.93
C THR A 198 19.59 11.24 2.50
N LYS A 199 18.80 10.86 1.49
CA LYS A 199 17.67 11.63 0.99
C LYS A 199 16.66 10.75 0.29
N ILE A 200 15.46 11.30 0.03
CA ILE A 200 14.45 10.65 -0.79
C ILE A 200 14.97 10.46 -2.23
N SER A 201 14.78 9.28 -2.79
CA SER A 201 15.31 8.95 -4.12
C SER A 201 14.55 9.69 -5.21
N ASN A 202 15.26 10.29 -6.16
CA ASN A 202 14.67 10.86 -7.37
C ASN A 202 14.46 9.80 -8.46
N ASP A 203 14.94 8.57 -8.27
CA ASP A 203 14.77 7.49 -9.24
C ASP A 203 13.30 7.10 -9.35
N GLY A 204 12.81 7.08 -10.60
CA GLY A 204 11.40 6.86 -10.92
C GLY A 204 10.42 7.90 -10.37
N ARG A 205 10.88 9.08 -9.92
CA ARG A 205 9.99 10.08 -9.32
C ARG A 205 8.87 10.50 -10.29
N GLY A 206 7.66 10.60 -9.76
CA GLY A 206 6.45 10.77 -10.57
C GLY A 206 5.86 9.45 -11.04
N SER A 207 6.33 8.32 -10.50
CA SER A 207 5.66 7.02 -10.65
C SER A 207 4.22 7.14 -10.17
N VAL A 208 3.29 6.77 -11.04
CA VAL A 208 1.85 6.74 -10.74
C VAL A 208 1.40 5.29 -10.74
N ARG A 209 0.62 4.93 -9.72
CA ARG A 209 -0.05 3.63 -9.59
C ARG A 209 -1.53 3.87 -9.27
N PRO A 210 -2.42 2.93 -9.59
CA PRO A 210 -3.82 3.05 -9.20
C PRO A 210 -3.99 2.78 -7.70
N GLY A 211 -5.18 3.06 -7.15
CA GLY A 211 -5.49 2.82 -5.73
C GLY A 211 -5.59 4.07 -4.86
N TRP A 212 -5.36 5.28 -5.39
CA TRP A 212 -5.41 6.52 -4.60
C TRP A 212 -6.80 6.87 -4.09
N ASP A 213 -7.86 6.38 -4.76
CA ASP A 213 -9.23 6.56 -4.29
C ASP A 213 -9.58 5.71 -3.08
N ILE A 214 -8.85 4.62 -2.79
CA ILE A 214 -8.99 3.90 -1.52
C ILE A 214 -8.71 4.85 -0.36
N TRP A 215 -7.60 5.58 -0.46
CA TRP A 215 -7.17 6.54 0.55
C TRP A 215 -8.06 7.77 0.60
N ALA A 216 -8.27 8.43 -0.54
CA ALA A 216 -9.05 9.66 -0.63
C ALA A 216 -10.52 9.42 -0.23
N GLY A 217 -11.10 8.31 -0.68
CA GLY A 217 -12.45 7.89 -0.35
C GLY A 217 -12.66 7.65 1.14
N TYR A 218 -11.75 6.91 1.79
CA TYR A 218 -11.78 6.71 3.23
C TYR A 218 -11.69 8.05 3.98
N CYS A 219 -10.71 8.88 3.62
CA CYS A 219 -10.50 10.16 4.31
C CYS A 219 -11.74 11.06 4.19
N LYS A 220 -12.31 11.14 2.99
CA LYS A 220 -13.53 11.91 2.73
C LYS A 220 -14.72 11.42 3.55
N SER A 221 -14.98 10.10 3.60
CA SER A 221 -16.14 9.56 4.33
C SER A 221 -16.02 9.70 5.86
N HIS A 222 -14.80 9.85 6.39
CA HIS A 222 -14.53 9.96 7.81
C HIS A 222 -14.17 11.39 8.26
N GLY A 223 -14.23 12.38 7.35
CA GLY A 223 -13.86 13.76 7.67
C GLY A 223 -12.39 13.94 8.03
N VAL A 224 -11.52 13.02 7.60
CA VAL A 224 -10.08 13.10 7.80
C VAL A 224 -9.47 13.98 6.71
N LYS A 225 -8.72 15.00 7.11
CA LYS A 225 -7.97 15.82 6.17
C LYS A 225 -6.82 15.01 5.57
N ALA A 226 -6.74 14.96 4.24
CA ALA A 226 -5.70 14.26 3.50
C ALA A 226 -5.31 15.04 2.23
N THR A 227 -4.66 16.19 2.42
CA THR A 227 -4.36 17.17 1.35
C THR A 227 -3.68 16.55 0.13
N TYR A 228 -2.54 15.88 0.31
CA TYR A 228 -1.74 15.40 -0.81
C TYR A 228 -2.33 14.18 -1.50
N VAL A 229 -2.91 13.25 -0.73
CA VAL A 229 -3.66 12.10 -1.24
C VAL A 229 -4.84 12.58 -2.09
N THR A 230 -5.57 13.59 -1.62
CA THR A 230 -6.72 14.15 -2.36
C THR A 230 -6.26 14.79 -3.67
N GLU A 231 -5.25 15.66 -3.63
CA GLU A 231 -4.68 16.27 -4.83
C GLU A 231 -4.15 15.23 -5.82
N PHE A 232 -3.51 14.18 -5.32
CA PHE A 232 -2.96 13.11 -6.16
C PHE A 232 -4.07 12.27 -6.80
N ALA A 233 -5.09 11.89 -6.03
CA ALA A 233 -6.25 11.18 -6.56
C ALA A 233 -6.95 12.03 -7.63
N GLU A 234 -7.26 13.30 -7.35
CA GLU A 234 -7.86 14.23 -8.32
C GLU A 234 -7.05 14.37 -9.61
N ARG A 235 -5.72 14.45 -9.51
CA ARG A 235 -4.84 14.60 -10.67
C ARG A 235 -4.85 13.41 -11.63
N TYR A 236 -5.06 12.20 -11.11
CA TYR A 236 -4.90 10.95 -11.85
C TYR A 236 -6.18 10.11 -11.96
N ARG A 237 -7.32 10.64 -11.50
CA ARG A 237 -8.65 10.09 -11.76
C ARG A 237 -9.06 10.25 -13.24
N PRO A 238 -9.90 9.34 -13.75
CA PRO A 238 -10.18 8.03 -13.18
C PRO A 238 -8.94 7.14 -13.28
N ASP A 239 -8.69 6.33 -12.26
CA ASP A 239 -7.63 5.33 -12.33
C ASP A 239 -8.02 4.14 -13.22
N GLY A 240 -7.03 3.50 -13.84
CA GLY A 240 -7.20 2.38 -14.76
C GLY A 240 -6.70 1.06 -14.17
N GLY A 241 -6.83 -0.03 -14.92
CA GLY A 241 -6.26 -1.33 -14.58
C GLY A 241 -4.89 -1.61 -15.20
N GLY A 242 -4.47 -2.88 -15.14
CA GLY A 242 -3.20 -3.35 -15.68
C GLY A 242 -2.93 -2.87 -17.12
N GLY A 243 -1.70 -2.41 -17.38
CA GLY A 243 -1.26 -1.89 -18.68
C GLY A 243 -1.46 -0.38 -18.90
N HIS A 244 -2.28 0.30 -18.07
CA HIS A 244 -2.41 1.77 -18.13
C HIS A 244 -1.21 2.52 -17.50
N TYR A 245 -0.37 1.81 -16.74
CA TYR A 245 0.76 2.36 -15.99
C TYR A 245 2.12 1.87 -16.51
N GLY A 246 2.18 1.56 -17.81
CA GLY A 246 3.38 1.07 -18.49
C GLY A 246 3.34 -0.42 -18.82
N GLY A 247 4.26 -0.85 -19.71
CA GLY A 247 4.35 -2.23 -20.20
C GLY A 247 5.28 -3.16 -19.41
N SER A 248 5.97 -2.65 -18.38
CA SER A 248 6.79 -3.46 -17.48
C SER A 248 5.92 -4.10 -16.39
N SER A 249 6.51 -5.02 -15.60
CA SER A 249 5.79 -5.72 -14.51
C SER A 249 5.05 -4.76 -13.56
N GLY A 250 5.64 -3.59 -13.28
CA GLY A 250 5.06 -2.56 -12.42
C GLY A 250 3.65 -2.13 -12.82
N GLY A 251 3.38 -2.06 -14.12
CA GLY A 251 2.08 -1.68 -14.67
C GLY A 251 0.98 -2.75 -14.49
N PHE A 252 1.31 -3.92 -13.94
CA PHE A 252 0.40 -5.05 -13.71
C PHE A 252 0.33 -5.48 -12.25
N ASP A 253 1.04 -4.81 -11.33
CA ASP A 253 1.07 -5.20 -9.91
C ASP A 253 -0.29 -4.97 -9.21
N GLN A 254 -1.07 -4.01 -9.69
CA GLN A 254 -2.38 -3.64 -9.15
C GLN A 254 -3.49 -3.93 -10.16
N LEU A 255 -4.64 -4.42 -9.66
CA LEU A 255 -5.85 -4.58 -10.46
C LEU A 255 -6.37 -3.24 -11.00
N GLY A 256 -6.30 -2.20 -10.15
CA GLY A 256 -6.78 -0.86 -10.45
C GLY A 256 -8.26 -0.62 -10.20
N PHE A 257 -8.84 0.37 -10.89
CA PHE A 257 -10.26 0.75 -10.82
C PHE A 257 -10.76 1.17 -9.43
N SER A 258 -9.88 1.73 -8.60
CA SER A 258 -10.26 2.24 -7.29
C SER A 258 -11.19 3.45 -7.37
N THR A 259 -11.14 4.26 -8.44
CA THR A 259 -12.06 5.39 -8.62
C THR A 259 -13.51 4.90 -8.68
N LEU A 260 -13.77 3.80 -9.40
CA LEU A 260 -15.11 3.24 -9.51
C LEU A 260 -15.65 2.76 -8.15
N MET A 261 -14.79 2.19 -7.31
CA MET A 261 -15.20 1.52 -6.07
C MET A 261 -15.18 2.45 -4.85
N HIS A 262 -14.24 3.39 -4.80
CA HIS A 262 -13.90 4.12 -3.58
C HIS A 262 -14.02 5.65 -3.70
N HIS A 263 -14.22 6.22 -4.89
CA HIS A 263 -14.45 7.67 -5.01
C HIS A 263 -15.67 8.12 -4.18
N ARG A 264 -15.54 9.27 -3.51
CA ARG A 264 -16.60 9.92 -2.72
C ARG A 264 -16.57 11.43 -3.01
N GLU A 265 -17.75 12.01 -3.28
CA GLU A 265 -17.95 13.45 -3.51
C GLU A 265 -18.04 14.27 -2.23
#